data_AF-A0A9D7KC72-F1
#
_entry.id   AF-A0A9D7KC72-F1
#
_cell.length_a   1.000
_cell.length_b   1.000
_cell.length_c   1.000
_cell.angle_alpha   90.00
_cell.angle_beta   90.00
_cell.angle_gamma   90.00
#
_symmetry.space_group_name_H-M   'P 1'
#
loop_
_entity.id
_entity.type
_entity.pdbx_description
1 polymer ?
#
loop_
_entity_poly.entity_id
_entity_poly.type
_entity_poly.pdbx_seq_one_letter_code
_entity_poly.pdbx_strand_id
1 'polypeptide(L)'
;MNRYILILLAGVLLSAPVHATVYSAEAIDAQIVDAKTNQPLEGVIVVAHWEVERVVPTLFRSCLLEMTRADAFQLQIVETVTDANGRFHFPAWCCSVPPLAALRRS
;
A
#
# COMPACT_ATOMS: atom_id res chain seq x y z
N MET A 1 33.10 37.59 -9.56
CA MET A 1 32.19 36.50 -9.16
C MET A 1 33.03 35.39 -8.56
N ASN A 2 32.87 35.10 -7.27
CA ASN A 2 33.87 34.35 -6.47
C ASN A 2 33.81 32.85 -6.80
N ARG A 3 34.92 32.25 -7.25
CA ARG A 3 35.00 30.83 -7.67
C ARG A 3 34.53 29.84 -6.60
N TYR A 4 34.64 30.22 -5.32
CA TYR A 4 34.18 29.43 -4.19
C TYR A 4 32.65 29.36 -4.07
N ILE A 5 31.91 30.37 -4.58
CA ILE A 5 30.44 30.39 -4.58
C ILE A 5 29.89 29.33 -5.55
N LEU A 6 30.55 29.13 -6.71
CA LEU A 6 30.16 28.10 -7.68
C LEU A 6 30.40 26.68 -7.15
N ILE A 7 31.48 26.46 -6.39
CA ILE A 7 31.80 25.14 -5.81
C ILE A 7 30.82 24.79 -4.67
N LEU A 8 30.45 25.77 -3.84
CA LEU A 8 29.48 25.56 -2.76
C LEU A 8 28.06 25.29 -3.30
N LEU A 9 27.66 25.93 -4.42
CA LEU A 9 26.37 25.67 -5.07
C LEU A 9 26.31 24.28 -5.75
N ALA A 10 27.42 23.79 -6.31
CA ALA A 10 27.48 22.46 -6.92
C ALA A 10 27.41 21.32 -5.88
N GLY A 11 27.96 21.52 -4.68
CA GLY A 11 27.93 20.53 -3.60
C GLY A 11 26.55 20.31 -2.99
N VAL A 12 25.73 21.35 -2.90
CA VAL A 12 24.38 21.28 -2.29
C VAL A 12 23.35 20.60 -3.21
N LEU A 13 23.57 20.63 -4.53
CA LEU A 13 22.66 20.00 -5.49
C LEU A 13 22.82 18.47 -5.60
N LEU A 14 23.92 17.90 -5.10
CA LEU A 14 24.22 16.47 -5.26
C LEU A 14 23.66 15.57 -4.14
N SER A 15 23.09 16.12 -3.07
CA SER A 15 22.74 15.36 -1.86
C SER A 15 21.26 15.36 -1.50
N ALA A 16 20.35 15.52 -2.45
CA ALA A 16 18.92 15.33 -2.17
C ALA A 16 18.62 13.81 -2.11
N PRO A 17 18.33 13.23 -0.92
CA PRO A 17 17.95 11.83 -0.83
C PRO A 17 16.56 11.63 -1.46
N VAL A 18 16.49 10.82 -2.52
CA VAL A 18 15.23 10.29 -3.07
C VAL A 18 14.70 9.27 -2.05
N HIS A 19 13.81 9.71 -1.16
CA HIS A 19 13.11 8.80 -0.25
C HIS A 19 11.96 8.15 -1.03
N ALA A 20 12.12 6.88 -1.39
CA ALA A 20 11.00 6.08 -1.87
C ALA A 20 10.13 5.69 -0.67
N THR A 21 8.82 5.93 -0.73
CA THR A 21 7.88 5.36 0.25
C THR A 21 7.78 3.87 -0.01
N VAL A 22 8.07 3.08 1.02
CA VAL A 22 8.06 1.62 0.97
C VAL A 22 6.92 1.11 1.85
N TYR A 23 6.08 0.23 1.32
CA TYR A 23 4.98 -0.38 2.04
C TYR A 23 5.31 -1.81 2.46
N SER A 24 4.70 -2.23 3.56
CA SER A 24 4.77 -3.59 4.09
C SER A 24 3.45 -3.94 4.77
N ALA A 25 3.16 -5.23 4.90
CA ALA A 25 2.07 -5.72 5.73
C ALA A 25 2.50 -6.95 6.52
N GLU A 26 1.92 -7.12 7.70
CA GLU A 26 2.06 -8.32 8.51
C GLU A 26 1.32 -9.50 7.87
N ALA A 27 1.67 -10.71 8.32
CA ALA A 27 0.96 -11.91 7.89
C ALA A 27 -0.50 -11.88 8.38
N ILE A 28 -1.38 -12.52 7.62
CA ILE A 28 -2.78 -12.73 8.00
C ILE A 28 -3.00 -14.22 8.17
N ASP A 29 -3.33 -14.61 9.40
CA ASP A 29 -3.71 -15.95 9.79
C ASP A 29 -5.14 -15.95 10.30
N ALA A 30 -6.03 -16.66 9.60
CA ALA A 30 -7.45 -16.66 9.94
C ALA A 30 -8.14 -17.98 9.57
N GLN A 31 -9.35 -18.15 10.09
CA GLN A 31 -10.18 -19.33 9.89
C GLN A 31 -11.59 -18.90 9.47
N ILE A 32 -12.13 -19.58 8.47
CA ILE A 32 -13.49 -19.40 7.98
C ILE A 32 -14.34 -20.54 8.52
N VAL A 33 -15.46 -20.16 9.14
CA VAL A 33 -16.44 -21.09 9.71
C VAL A 33 -17.84 -20.75 9.20
N ASP A 34 -18.69 -21.76 9.06
CA ASP A 34 -20.11 -21.59 8.80
C ASP A 34 -20.81 -21.02 10.04
N ALA A 35 -21.55 -19.91 9.88
CA ALA A 35 -22.12 -19.18 11.01
C ALA A 35 -23.23 -19.94 11.76
N LYS A 36 -23.85 -20.96 11.16
CA LYS A 36 -24.94 -21.73 11.81
C LYS A 36 -24.39 -22.94 12.57
N THR A 37 -23.40 -23.60 11.99
CA THR A 37 -22.86 -24.87 12.49
C THR A 37 -21.54 -24.71 13.23
N ASN A 38 -20.87 -23.56 13.09
CA ASN A 38 -19.50 -23.30 13.53
C ASN A 38 -18.48 -24.30 12.98
N GLN A 39 -18.81 -25.02 11.91
CA GLN A 39 -17.89 -25.95 11.27
C GLN A 39 -16.95 -25.20 10.32
N PRO A 40 -15.68 -25.61 10.21
CA PRO A 40 -14.75 -25.02 9.27
C PRO A 40 -15.18 -25.23 7.82
N LEU A 41 -14.94 -24.23 6.96
CA LEU A 41 -15.26 -24.30 5.54
C LEU A 41 -14.00 -24.50 4.70
N GLU A 42 -13.85 -25.71 4.14
CA GLU A 42 -12.80 -26.05 3.19
C GLU A 42 -13.11 -25.53 1.77
N GLY A 43 -12.07 -25.19 1.00
CA GLY A 43 -12.20 -24.87 -0.42
C GLY A 43 -12.75 -23.47 -0.71
N VAL A 44 -12.80 -22.59 0.29
CA VAL A 44 -13.24 -21.20 0.12
C VAL A 44 -12.11 -20.38 -0.48
N ILE A 45 -12.39 -19.67 -1.58
CA ILE A 45 -11.46 -18.71 -2.18
C ILE A 45 -11.50 -17.42 -1.37
N VAL A 46 -10.35 -17.01 -0.85
CA VAL A 46 -10.16 -15.77 -0.12
C VAL A 46 -9.28 -14.85 -0.95
N VAL A 47 -9.76 -13.62 -1.20
CA VAL A 47 -9.02 -12.60 -1.95
C VAL A 47 -8.71 -11.43 -1.02
N ALA A 48 -7.43 -11.11 -0.89
CA ALA A 48 -6.99 -9.98 -0.09
C ALA A 48 -6.54 -8.82 -0.98
N HIS A 49 -7.07 -7.64 -0.68
CA HIS A 49 -6.76 -6.37 -1.34
C HIS A 49 -5.95 -5.50 -0.37
N TRP A 50 -4.69 -5.24 -0.68
CA TRP A 50 -3.91 -4.22 0.03
C TRP A 50 -4.01 -2.91 -0.75
N GLU A 51 -4.68 -1.93 -0.16
CA GLU A 51 -4.93 -0.60 -0.73
C GLU A 51 -4.28 0.46 0.18
N VAL A 52 -3.72 1.51 -0.43
CA VAL A 52 -3.22 2.69 0.28
C VAL A 52 -4.18 3.83 0.05
N GLU A 53 -4.86 4.26 1.10
CA GLU A 53 -5.73 5.43 1.05
C GLU A 53 -4.90 6.72 1.05
N ARG A 54 -5.17 7.61 0.10
CA ARG A 54 -4.61 8.96 0.13
C ARG A 54 -5.41 9.80 1.11
N VAL A 55 -4.81 10.14 2.25
CA VAL A 55 -5.38 11.14 3.16
C VAL A 55 -5.07 12.53 2.60
N VAL A 56 -6.05 13.16 1.96
CA VAL A 56 -5.95 14.56 1.53
C VAL A 56 -6.27 15.48 2.73
N PRO A 57 -5.44 16.48 3.06
CA PRO A 57 -5.73 17.40 4.15
C PRO A 57 -7.08 18.09 3.95
N THR A 58 -7.86 18.21 5.03
CA THR A 58 -9.25 18.71 5.03
C THR A 58 -9.40 20.08 4.35
N LEU A 59 -8.36 20.91 4.36
CA LEU A 59 -8.32 22.23 3.72
C LEU A 59 -8.42 22.18 2.18
N PHE A 60 -8.10 21.05 1.55
CA PHE A 60 -8.20 20.86 0.09
C PHE A 60 -9.41 20.01 -0.31
N ARG A 61 -10.20 19.53 0.65
CA ARG A 61 -11.33 18.62 0.44
C ARG A 61 -12.48 19.24 -0.37
N SER A 62 -12.59 20.57 -0.39
CA SER A 62 -13.61 21.27 -1.19
C SER A 62 -13.18 21.56 -2.63
N CYS A 63 -11.88 21.53 -2.95
CA CYS A 63 -11.37 21.69 -4.32
C CYS A 63 -11.29 20.36 -5.08
N LEU A 64 -11.18 19.24 -4.36
CA LEU A 64 -11.27 17.90 -4.93
C LEU A 64 -12.67 17.36 -4.65
N LEU A 65 -13.58 17.62 -5.59
CA LEU A 65 -14.91 17.02 -5.62
C LEU A 65 -14.78 15.50 -5.43
N GLU A 66 -15.51 14.99 -4.43
CA GLU A 66 -15.75 13.58 -4.17
C GLU A 66 -14.50 12.73 -3.91
N MET A 67 -14.16 12.55 -2.62
CA MET A 67 -13.36 11.40 -2.16
C MET A 67 -14.13 10.11 -2.49
N THR A 68 -14.00 9.64 -3.72
CA THR A 68 -14.46 8.32 -4.14
C THR A 68 -13.37 7.30 -3.87
N ARG A 69 -13.69 6.01 -3.95
CA ARG A 69 -12.72 4.90 -3.90
C ARG A 69 -11.57 5.03 -4.94
N ALA A 70 -11.66 6.00 -5.86
CA ALA A 70 -10.62 6.34 -6.83
C ALA A 70 -9.34 6.95 -6.22
N ASP A 71 -9.35 7.39 -4.96
CA ASP A 71 -8.17 7.97 -4.29
C ASP A 71 -7.30 6.95 -3.55
N ALA A 72 -7.67 5.66 -3.58
CA ALA A 72 -6.86 4.58 -3.05
C ALA A 72 -6.03 3.94 -4.18
N PHE A 73 -4.76 3.62 -3.90
CA PHE A 73 -3.92 2.87 -4.83
C PHE A 73 -3.83 1.42 -4.40
N GLN A 74 -4.12 0.50 -5.31
CA GLN A 74 -3.93 -0.94 -5.08
C GLN A 74 -2.43 -1.25 -5.09
N LEU A 75 -1.93 -1.85 -4.00
CA LEU A 75 -0.56 -2.37 -3.92
C LEU A 75 -0.47 -3.80 -4.41
N GLN A 76 -1.41 -4.66 -3.98
CA GLN A 76 -1.38 -6.09 -4.26
C GLN A 76 -2.77 -6.69 -4.14
N ILE A 77 -3.09 -7.63 -5.04
CA ILE A 77 -4.25 -8.52 -4.93
C ILE A 77 -3.67 -9.93 -4.95
N VAL A 78 -3.92 -10.72 -3.90
CA VAL A 78 -3.60 -12.15 -3.90
C VAL A 78 -4.78 -12.96 -3.42
N GLU A 79 -4.83 -14.18 -3.92
CA GLU A 79 -5.84 -15.17 -3.56
C GLU A 79 -5.20 -16.36 -2.86
N THR A 80 -6.00 -17.03 -2.04
CA THR A 80 -5.67 -18.30 -1.41
C THR A 80 -6.94 -19.13 -1.24
N VAL A 81 -6.79 -20.40 -0.91
CA VAL A 81 -7.90 -21.33 -0.69
C VAL A 81 -7.80 -21.90 0.72
N THR A 82 -8.92 -21.99 1.42
CA THR A 82 -8.94 -22.56 2.77
C THR A 82 -8.67 -24.07 2.76
N ASP A 83 -7.95 -24.54 3.78
CA ASP A 83 -7.68 -25.96 4.00
C ASP A 83 -8.89 -26.71 4.61
N ALA A 84 -8.73 -28.02 4.87
CA ALA A 84 -9.75 -28.86 5.51
C ALA A 84 -10.19 -28.39 6.92
N ASN A 85 -9.39 -27.55 7.58
CA ASN A 85 -9.72 -26.92 8.85
C ASN A 85 -10.28 -25.49 8.65
N GLY A 86 -10.60 -25.10 7.42
CA GLY A 86 -11.09 -23.78 7.07
C GLY A 86 -10.07 -22.67 7.27
N ARG A 87 -8.78 -22.98 7.41
CA ARG A 87 -7.73 -22.00 7.66
C ARG A 87 -7.15 -21.49 6.37
N PHE A 88 -6.76 -20.21 6.37
CA PHE A 88 -5.96 -19.61 5.30
C PHE A 88 -4.84 -18.76 5.88
N HIS A 89 -3.80 -18.58 5.07
CA HIS A 89 -2.62 -17.80 5.41
C HIS A 89 -2.23 -16.89 4.25
N PHE A 90 -1.98 -15.61 4.55
CA PHE A 90 -1.23 -14.72 3.68
C PHE A 90 0.09 -14.37 4.35
N PRO A 91 1.25 -14.57 3.69
CA PRO A 91 2.54 -14.27 4.28
C PRO A 91 2.72 -12.77 4.49
N ALA A 92 3.49 -12.40 5.51
CA ALA A 92 3.99 -11.05 5.65
C ALA A 92 4.79 -10.67 4.40
N TRP A 93 4.69 -9.42 3.99
CA TRP A 93 5.44 -8.92 2.84
C TRP A 93 6.01 -7.55 3.14
N CYS A 94 7.18 -7.30 2.55
CA CYS A 94 7.83 -6.01 2.56
C CYS A 94 7.97 -5.52 1.13
N CYS A 95 8.18 -4.21 1.07
CA CYS A 95 8.97 -3.58 0.04
C CYS A 95 8.20 -3.35 -1.26
N SER A 96 6.87 -3.25 -1.14
CA SER A 96 6.01 -2.83 -2.23
C SER A 96 6.16 -1.33 -2.44
N VAL A 97 6.41 -0.94 -3.69
CA VAL A 97 6.55 0.45 -4.11
C VAL A 97 5.29 0.81 -4.89
N PRO A 98 4.63 1.94 -4.62
CA PRO A 98 3.43 2.31 -5.35
C PRO A 98 3.79 2.51 -6.84
N PRO A 99 2.89 2.17 -7.77
CA PRO A 99 3.16 2.33 -9.19
C PRO A 99 3.51 3.79 -9.52
N LEU A 100 4.51 4.02 -10.37
CA LEU A 100 5.04 5.34 -10.73
C LEU A 100 3.96 6.38 -11.12
N ALA A 101 2.84 5.92 -11.70
CA ALA A 101 1.70 6.77 -12.02
C ALA A 101 1.07 7.46 -10.78
N ALA A 102 1.16 6.83 -9.60
CA ALA A 102 0.65 7.34 -8.32
C ALA A 102 1.54 8.45 -7.72
N LEU A 103 2.83 8.48 -8.07
CA LEU A 103 3.82 9.44 -7.55
C LEU A 103 3.99 10.69 -8.43
N ARG A 104 3.49 10.69 -9.68
CA ARG A 104 3.74 11.77 -10.66
C ARG A 104 2.74 12.93 -10.63
N ARG A 105 1.75 12.91 -9.72
CA ARG A 105 0.74 13.98 -9.55
C ARG A 105 0.71 14.50 -8.11
N SER A 106 1.88 14.79 -7.54
CA SER A 106 2.05 15.54 -6.29
C SER A 106 2.68 16.89 -6.58
#